data_AF-A0AB74R4B1-F1
#
_entry.id   AF-A0AB74R4B1-F1
#
_cell.length_a   1.000
_cell.length_b   1.000
_cell.length_c   1.000
_cell.angle_alpha   90.00
_cell.angle_beta   90.00
_cell.angle_gamma   90.00
#
_symmetry.space_group_name_H-M   'P 1'
#
loop_
_entity.id
_entity.type
_entity.pdbx_description
1 polymer ?
#
loop_
_entity_poly.entity_id
_entity_poly.type
_entity_poly.pdbx_seq_one_letter_code
_entity_poly.pdbx_strand_id
1 'polypeptide(L)'
;MNKKGFTLIELLVVISIIGILVIVAVPALFRNIEKSKAVTCLSNRENIKTQIVIAMAEESSKDKNEVIKEVLENKDGKYFETEPKCKSGGIYSATFDDGYDGITGIESIAKVYVTCTKHPDGIEMARDIHQSMKDLIASFAQDPSIIPGASKGNDDFRKYLLDNKYKNGWPTIPDEFKAKYGLSKDTLYIQPYAYNPTKSDATVVVFANNKTGGNWYTSLVYDYDEGRWYKGKNGISVAGRSWDVDTDSVKSVKTEIHSKEGWGPLN
;
A
#
# COMPACT_ATOMS: atom_id res chain seq x y z
N MET A 1 -13.82 -33.71 60.17
CA MET A 1 -13.34 -32.90 59.04
C MET A 1 -14.54 -32.23 58.37
N ASN A 2 -14.84 -30.97 58.70
CA ASN A 2 -15.94 -30.22 58.08
C ASN A 2 -15.49 -29.72 56.71
N LYS A 3 -15.93 -30.38 55.63
CA LYS A 3 -15.79 -29.84 54.27
C LYS A 3 -16.95 -28.88 54.03
N LYS A 4 -16.67 -27.57 54.01
CA LYS A 4 -17.63 -26.58 53.51
C LYS A 4 -17.84 -26.84 52.01
N GLY A 5 -19.03 -27.27 51.62
CA GLY A 5 -19.43 -27.42 50.22
C GLY A 5 -19.76 -26.06 49.63
N PHE A 6 -19.38 -25.84 48.37
CA PHE A 6 -19.76 -24.66 47.60
C PHE A 6 -21.27 -24.65 47.37
N THR A 7 -21.94 -23.51 47.56
CA THR A 7 -23.39 -23.43 47.31
C THR A 7 -23.68 -23.27 45.81
N LEU A 8 -24.83 -23.75 45.36
CA LEU A 8 -25.28 -23.61 43.96
C LEU A 8 -25.39 -22.13 43.55
N ILE A 9 -25.78 -21.25 44.48
CA ILE A 9 -25.91 -19.82 44.21
C ILE A 9 -24.54 -19.14 44.02
N GLU A 10 -23.53 -19.52 44.81
CA GLU A 10 -22.16 -19.02 44.63
C GLU A 10 -21.61 -19.43 43.26
N LEU A 11 -21.88 -20.66 42.82
CA LEU A 11 -21.48 -21.11 41.49
C LEU A 11 -22.22 -20.34 40.39
N LEU A 12 -23.51 -20.07 40.56
CA LEU A 12 -24.34 -19.34 39.60
C LEU A 12 -23.86 -17.91 39.39
N VAL A 13 -23.55 -17.18 40.48
CA VAL A 13 -23.01 -15.81 40.38
C VAL A 13 -21.67 -15.79 39.64
N VAL A 14 -20.80 -16.76 39.90
CA VAL A 14 -19.49 -16.86 39.23
C VAL A 14 -19.63 -17.06 37.72
N ILE A 15 -20.47 -18.01 37.28
CA ILE A 15 -20.67 -18.23 35.83
C ILE A 15 -21.35 -17.03 35.15
N SER A 16 -22.22 -16.30 35.86
CA SER A 16 -22.82 -15.07 35.34
C SER A 16 -21.78 -13.97 35.11
N ILE A 17 -20.86 -13.76 36.06
CA ILE A 17 -19.77 -12.78 35.91
C ILE A 17 -18.82 -13.19 34.77
N ILE A 18 -18.42 -14.47 34.70
CA ILE A 18 -17.59 -14.99 33.61
C ILE A 18 -18.28 -14.79 32.25
N GLY A 19 -19.58 -15.05 32.16
CA GLY A 19 -20.36 -14.85 30.94
C GLY A 19 -20.31 -13.42 30.42
N ILE A 20 -20.48 -12.42 31.29
CA ILE A 20 -20.39 -11.00 30.94
C ILE A 20 -18.98 -10.66 30.44
N LEU A 21 -17.94 -11.14 31.11
CA LEU A 21 -16.54 -10.89 30.71
C LEU A 21 -16.22 -11.50 29.34
N VAL A 22 -16.69 -12.73 29.07
CA VAL A 22 -16.46 -13.43 27.80
C VAL A 22 -17.13 -12.69 26.64
N ILE A 23 -18.34 -12.16 26.81
CA ILE A 23 -19.06 -11.40 25.76
C ILE A 23 -18.25 -10.20 25.28
N VAL A 24 -17.56 -9.49 26.17
CA VAL A 24 -16.72 -8.33 25.81
C VAL A 24 -15.33 -8.77 25.32
N ALA A 25 -14.75 -9.79 25.93
CA ALA A 25 -13.38 -10.23 25.64
C ALA A 25 -13.24 -10.94 24.27
N VAL A 26 -14.21 -11.78 23.90
CA VAL A 26 -14.11 -12.64 22.71
C VAL A 26 -14.06 -11.84 21.39
N PRO A 27 -14.93 -10.85 21.13
CA PRO A 27 -14.85 -10.04 19.91
C PRO A 27 -13.52 -9.26 19.82
N ALA A 28 -13.03 -8.75 20.95
CA ALA A 28 -11.76 -8.04 21.01
C ALA A 28 -10.57 -8.98 20.70
N LEU A 29 -10.60 -10.21 21.22
CA LEU A 29 -9.61 -11.24 20.96
C LEU A 29 -9.58 -11.61 19.47
N PHE A 30 -10.73 -11.86 18.85
CA PHE A 30 -10.79 -12.18 17.42
C PHE A 30 -10.21 -11.06 16.54
N ARG A 31 -10.51 -9.79 16.87
CA ARG A 31 -9.92 -8.65 16.16
C ARG A 31 -8.40 -8.60 16.28
N ASN A 32 -7.86 -8.92 17.46
CA ASN A 32 -6.41 -8.95 17.67
C ASN A 32 -5.75 -10.12 16.93
N ILE A 33 -6.42 -11.27 16.85
CA ILE A 33 -5.97 -12.41 16.05
C ILE A 33 -5.89 -12.04 14.57
N GLU A 34 -6.93 -11.42 14.00
CA GLU A 34 -6.91 -10.99 12.59
C GLU A 34 -5.79 -9.98 12.31
N LYS A 35 -5.59 -9.00 13.21
CA LYS A 35 -4.45 -8.08 13.12
C LYS A 35 -3.10 -8.79 13.16
N SER A 36 -2.94 -9.78 14.03
CA SER A 36 -1.72 -10.58 14.11
C SER A 36 -1.48 -11.37 12.82
N LYS A 37 -2.53 -11.96 12.23
CA LYS A 37 -2.44 -12.65 10.94
C LYS A 37 -2.02 -11.69 9.81
N ALA A 38 -2.56 -10.48 9.78
CA ALA A 38 -2.22 -9.46 8.79
C ALA A 38 -0.76 -9.00 8.93
N VAL A 39 -0.28 -8.74 10.15
CA VAL A 39 1.13 -8.39 10.43
C VAL A 39 2.08 -9.53 10.05
N THR A 40 1.75 -10.78 10.39
CA THR A 40 2.54 -11.95 9.94
C THR A 40 2.55 -12.05 8.42
N CYS A 41 1.42 -11.81 7.76
CA CYS A 41 1.32 -11.86 6.31
C CYS A 41 2.18 -10.77 5.65
N LEU A 42 2.17 -9.54 6.18
CA LEU A 42 3.04 -8.45 5.70
C LEU A 42 4.52 -8.84 5.79
N SER A 43 4.96 -9.33 6.94
CA SER A 43 6.35 -9.80 7.12
C SER A 43 6.71 -10.95 6.17
N ASN A 44 5.78 -11.89 5.94
CA ASN A 44 6.00 -12.96 4.96
C ASN A 44 6.17 -12.40 3.54
N ARG A 45 5.35 -11.43 3.12
CA ARG A 45 5.49 -10.79 1.79
C ARG A 45 6.83 -10.08 1.62
N GLU A 46 7.30 -9.40 2.66
CA GLU A 46 8.60 -8.73 2.68
C GLU A 46 9.75 -9.74 2.58
N ASN A 47 9.70 -10.82 3.36
CA ASN A 47 10.69 -11.89 3.28
C ASN A 47 10.71 -12.55 1.90
N ILE A 48 9.52 -12.80 1.31
CA ILE A 48 9.41 -13.29 -0.08
C ILE A 48 10.05 -12.32 -1.05
N LYS A 49 9.73 -11.02 -0.96
CA LYS A 49 10.31 -9.98 -1.81
C LYS A 49 11.85 -10.00 -1.72
N THR A 50 12.39 -10.04 -0.50
CA THR A 50 13.84 -10.08 -0.28
C THR A 50 14.48 -11.32 -0.90
N GLN A 51 13.89 -12.51 -0.73
CA GLN A 51 14.42 -13.73 -1.34
C GLN A 51 14.36 -13.70 -2.87
N ILE A 52 13.29 -13.15 -3.46
CA ILE A 52 13.20 -12.95 -4.91
C ILE A 52 14.29 -12.00 -5.39
N VAL A 53 14.48 -10.86 -4.72
CA VAL A 53 15.52 -9.88 -5.10
C VAL A 53 16.92 -10.49 -5.03
N ILE A 54 17.22 -11.27 -3.97
CA ILE A 54 18.50 -11.98 -3.84
C ILE A 54 18.66 -13.00 -4.97
N ALA A 55 17.66 -13.86 -5.20
CA ALA A 55 17.71 -14.89 -6.23
C ALA A 55 17.85 -14.31 -7.65
N MET A 56 17.19 -13.18 -7.93
CA MET A 56 17.32 -12.47 -9.20
C MET A 56 18.70 -11.84 -9.39
N ALA A 57 19.38 -11.46 -8.30
CA ALA A 57 20.73 -10.93 -8.33
C ALA A 57 21.79 -12.04 -8.50
N GLU A 58 21.57 -13.20 -7.88
CA GLU A 58 22.41 -14.40 -8.05
C GLU A 58 22.34 -14.96 -9.47
N GLU A 59 21.13 -15.01 -10.05
CA GLU A 59 20.87 -15.62 -11.37
C GLU A 59 20.28 -14.56 -12.33
N SER A 60 21.07 -13.52 -12.65
CA SER A 60 20.59 -12.36 -13.40
C SER A 60 20.08 -12.66 -14.82
N SER A 61 20.58 -13.71 -15.47
CA SER A 61 20.16 -14.16 -16.80
C SER A 61 18.96 -15.10 -16.81
N LYS A 62 18.52 -15.60 -15.64
CA LYS A 62 17.39 -16.52 -15.54
C LYS A 62 16.06 -15.78 -15.72
N ASP A 63 15.08 -16.49 -16.27
CA ASP A 63 13.72 -15.99 -16.41
C ASP A 63 13.17 -15.55 -15.04
N LYS A 64 12.67 -14.31 -14.99
CA LYS A 64 12.23 -13.68 -13.74
C LYS A 64 10.99 -14.35 -13.16
N ASN A 65 10.11 -14.88 -14.01
CA ASN A 65 8.93 -15.61 -13.55
C ASN A 65 9.31 -16.99 -12.98
N GLU A 66 10.32 -17.63 -13.57
CA GLU A 66 10.88 -18.87 -13.03
C GLU A 66 11.51 -18.64 -11.65
N VAL A 67 12.33 -17.60 -11.48
CA VAL A 67 12.89 -17.22 -10.17
C VAL A 67 11.78 -16.98 -9.13
N ILE A 68 10.75 -16.21 -9.50
CA ILE A 68 9.60 -15.95 -8.63
C ILE A 68 8.93 -17.26 -8.20
N LYS A 69 8.69 -18.17 -9.15
CA LYS A 69 8.03 -19.45 -8.88
C LYS A 69 8.85 -20.29 -7.91
N GLU A 70 10.16 -20.44 -8.14
CA GLU A 70 11.04 -21.24 -7.27
C GLU A 70 11.07 -20.71 -5.84
N VAL A 71 11.10 -19.39 -5.67
CA VAL A 71 11.06 -18.76 -4.34
C VAL A 71 9.71 -19.01 -3.68
N LEU A 72 8.59 -18.77 -4.37
CA LEU A 72 7.24 -18.96 -3.81
C LEU A 72 6.98 -20.41 -3.39
N GLU A 73 7.49 -21.39 -4.14
CA GLU A 73 7.37 -22.82 -3.84
C GLU A 73 8.40 -23.31 -2.81
N ASN A 74 9.29 -22.43 -2.33
CA ASN A 74 10.44 -22.76 -1.49
C ASN A 74 11.23 -23.97 -2.03
N LYS A 75 11.57 -23.94 -3.33
CA LYS A 75 12.18 -25.07 -4.04
C LYS A 75 13.39 -25.62 -3.28
N ASP A 76 13.37 -26.93 -3.05
CA ASP A 76 14.39 -27.70 -2.32
C ASP A 76 14.67 -27.19 -0.88
N GLY A 77 13.79 -26.36 -0.31
CA GLY A 77 14.00 -25.72 1.00
C GLY A 77 15.09 -24.64 1.00
N LYS A 78 15.45 -24.09 -0.18
CA LYS A 78 16.58 -23.16 -0.34
C LYS A 78 16.32 -21.77 0.28
N TYR A 79 15.08 -21.27 0.23
CA TYR A 79 14.79 -19.85 0.45
C TYR A 79 14.24 -19.54 1.85
N PHE A 80 13.55 -20.50 2.46
CA PHE A 80 12.95 -20.35 3.78
C PHE A 80 13.10 -21.63 4.60
N GLU A 81 13.20 -21.49 5.91
CA GLU A 81 13.13 -22.63 6.84
C GLU A 81 11.81 -23.42 6.67
N THR A 82 10.71 -22.70 6.43
CA THR A 82 9.41 -23.27 6.10
C THR A 82 8.71 -22.42 5.04
N GLU A 83 7.93 -23.07 4.18
CA GLU A 83 7.15 -22.39 3.14
C GLU A 83 6.26 -21.28 3.76
N PRO A 84 6.38 -20.01 3.32
CA PRO A 84 5.58 -18.92 3.85
C PRO A 84 4.07 -19.15 3.60
N LYS A 85 3.29 -19.27 4.67
CA LYS A 85 1.82 -19.43 4.59
C LYS A 85 1.09 -18.25 5.20
N CYS A 86 0.04 -17.78 4.52
CA CYS A 86 -0.85 -16.79 5.08
C CYS A 86 -1.79 -17.46 6.09
N LYS A 87 -1.77 -17.02 7.35
CA LYS A 87 -2.63 -17.56 8.43
C LYS A 87 -4.13 -17.30 8.22
N SER A 88 -4.49 -16.47 7.24
CA SER A 88 -5.88 -16.23 6.82
C SER A 88 -6.27 -17.05 5.59
N GLY A 89 -5.42 -17.99 5.14
CA GLY A 89 -5.66 -18.84 3.97
C GLY A 89 -5.50 -18.11 2.63
N GLY A 90 -4.75 -17.01 2.60
CA GLY A 90 -4.45 -16.28 1.37
C GLY A 90 -3.33 -16.93 0.56
N ILE A 91 -3.34 -16.65 -0.75
CA ILE A 91 -2.32 -17.11 -1.71
C ILE A 91 -1.36 -15.94 -1.95
N TYR A 92 -0.06 -16.23 -1.95
CA TYR A 92 0.95 -15.26 -2.34
C TYR A 92 1.17 -15.29 -3.84
N SER A 93 1.38 -14.11 -4.43
CA SER A 93 1.79 -13.95 -5.82
C SER A 93 2.83 -12.84 -5.89
N ALA A 94 3.72 -12.90 -6.87
CA ALA A 94 4.69 -11.84 -7.07
C ALA A 94 4.80 -11.46 -8.54
N THR A 95 5.12 -10.20 -8.80
CA THR A 95 5.35 -9.67 -10.14
C THR A 95 6.66 -8.92 -10.17
N PHE A 96 7.34 -8.99 -11.32
CA PHE A 96 8.55 -8.23 -11.61
C PHE A 96 8.21 -7.10 -12.59
N ASP A 97 8.78 -5.94 -12.33
CA ASP A 97 8.74 -4.75 -13.17
C ASP A 97 10.20 -4.36 -13.40
N ASP A 98 10.66 -4.41 -14.66
CA ASP A 98 12.04 -4.11 -15.01
C ASP A 98 12.39 -2.62 -14.87
N GLY A 99 11.38 -1.79 -14.60
CA GLY A 99 11.52 -0.36 -14.44
C GLY A 99 11.52 0.41 -15.75
N TYR A 100 11.31 -0.27 -16.90
CA TYR A 100 11.23 0.37 -18.21
C TYR A 100 9.81 0.88 -18.48
N ASP A 101 9.67 2.20 -18.65
CA ASP A 101 8.44 2.80 -19.13
C ASP A 101 8.48 2.92 -20.66
N GLY A 102 7.78 2.02 -21.36
CA GLY A 102 7.70 2.02 -22.82
C GLY A 102 7.00 3.24 -23.45
N ILE A 103 6.41 4.13 -22.65
CA ILE A 103 5.79 5.38 -23.12
C ILE A 103 6.78 6.54 -23.02
N THR A 104 7.48 6.67 -21.89
CA THR A 104 8.40 7.79 -21.64
C THR A 104 9.85 7.49 -22.02
N GLY A 105 10.19 6.21 -22.18
CA GLY A 105 11.57 5.75 -22.42
C GLY A 105 12.48 5.87 -21.19
N ILE A 106 11.92 6.12 -20.00
CA ILE A 106 12.67 6.25 -18.74
C ILE A 106 12.93 4.87 -18.16
N GLU A 107 14.17 4.65 -17.70
CA GLU A 107 14.57 3.48 -16.93
C GLU A 107 14.62 3.84 -15.43
N SER A 108 13.88 3.09 -14.63
CA SER A 108 13.90 3.14 -13.16
C SER A 108 14.49 1.85 -12.60
N ILE A 109 14.66 1.76 -11.27
CA ILE A 109 15.14 0.53 -10.65
C ILE A 109 14.13 -0.60 -10.86
N ALA A 110 14.63 -1.81 -11.13
CA ALA A 110 13.79 -3.00 -11.19
C ALA A 110 13.11 -3.26 -9.84
N LYS A 111 11.83 -3.62 -9.89
CA LYS A 111 10.94 -3.73 -8.73
C LYS A 111 10.30 -5.10 -8.66
N VAL A 112 10.22 -5.62 -7.44
CA VAL A 112 9.47 -6.83 -7.11
C VAL A 112 8.32 -6.45 -6.18
N TYR A 113 7.12 -6.86 -6.56
CA TYR A 113 5.91 -6.71 -5.75
C TYR A 113 5.41 -8.07 -5.33
N VAL A 114 5.04 -8.22 -4.07
CA VAL A 114 4.45 -9.44 -3.53
C VAL A 114 3.08 -9.09 -2.96
N THR A 115 2.06 -9.84 -3.33
CA THR A 115 0.67 -9.59 -2.95
C THR A 115 0.09 -10.80 -2.21
N CYS A 116 -1.03 -10.59 -1.52
CA CYS A 116 -1.77 -11.68 -0.87
C CYS A 116 -3.27 -11.51 -1.11
N THR A 117 -3.95 -12.56 -1.54
CA THR A 117 -5.40 -12.52 -1.86
C THR A 117 -6.32 -12.20 -0.69
N LYS A 118 -5.82 -12.21 0.55
CA LYS A 118 -6.59 -11.93 1.78
C LYS A 118 -6.16 -10.66 2.52
N HIS A 119 -5.00 -10.10 2.18
CA HIS A 119 -4.46 -8.93 2.86
C HIS A 119 -3.99 -7.92 1.80
N PRO A 120 -4.84 -6.94 1.44
CA PRO A 120 -4.49 -5.88 0.50
C PRO A 120 -3.21 -5.17 0.92
N ASP A 121 -2.35 -4.86 -0.04
CA ASP A 121 -1.06 -4.26 0.23
C ASP A 121 -1.06 -2.76 -0.10
N GLY A 122 -0.48 -1.93 0.79
CA GLY A 122 -0.43 -0.48 0.62
C GLY A 122 0.37 -0.04 -0.61
N ILE A 123 1.40 -0.80 -1.00
CA ILE A 123 2.20 -0.55 -2.21
C ILE A 123 1.40 -0.97 -3.45
N GLU A 124 0.75 -2.13 -3.41
CA GLU A 124 -0.11 -2.61 -4.50
C GLU A 124 -1.22 -1.61 -4.82
N MET A 125 -1.94 -1.14 -3.79
CA MET A 125 -3.02 -0.16 -3.97
C MET A 125 -2.50 1.18 -4.50
N ALA A 126 -1.32 1.64 -4.06
CA ALA A 126 -0.71 2.86 -4.58
C ALA A 126 -0.31 2.72 -6.06
N ARG A 127 0.27 1.57 -6.44
CA ARG A 127 0.63 1.24 -7.81
C ARG A 127 -0.59 1.19 -8.73
N ASP A 128 -1.67 0.52 -8.29
CA ASP A 128 -2.93 0.46 -9.04
C ASP A 128 -3.51 1.86 -9.30
N ILE A 129 -3.50 2.73 -8.29
CA ILE A 129 -3.99 4.11 -8.43
C ILE A 129 -3.11 4.92 -9.37
N HIS A 130 -1.79 4.81 -9.25
CA HIS A 130 -0.84 5.49 -10.13
C HIS A 130 -1.11 5.13 -11.60
N GLN A 131 -1.16 3.83 -11.90
CA GLN A 131 -1.40 3.34 -13.26
C GLN A 131 -2.78 3.73 -13.78
N SER A 132 -3.82 3.66 -12.95
CA SER A 132 -5.17 4.10 -13.35
C SER A 132 -5.21 5.56 -13.78
N MET A 133 -4.48 6.42 -13.07
CA MET A 133 -4.41 7.84 -13.42
C MET A 133 -3.57 8.06 -14.69
N LYS A 134 -2.44 7.35 -14.84
CA LYS A 134 -1.61 7.39 -16.06
C LYS A 134 -2.40 6.93 -17.29
N ASP A 135 -3.12 5.82 -17.20
CA ASP A 135 -3.96 5.27 -18.27
C ASP A 135 -5.07 6.26 -18.65
N LEU A 136 -5.67 6.93 -17.66
CA LEU A 136 -6.69 7.95 -17.90
C LEU A 136 -6.11 9.19 -18.59
N ILE A 137 -4.92 9.64 -18.19
CA ILE A 137 -4.20 10.74 -18.85
C ILE A 137 -3.87 10.38 -20.30
N ALA A 138 -3.37 9.18 -20.54
CA ALA A 138 -3.09 8.69 -21.90
C ALA A 138 -4.38 8.60 -22.75
N SER A 139 -5.47 8.11 -22.17
CA SER A 139 -6.78 8.05 -22.82
C SER A 139 -7.30 9.44 -23.18
N PHE A 140 -7.15 10.41 -22.28
CA PHE A 140 -7.53 11.80 -22.52
C PHE A 140 -6.70 12.45 -23.64
N ALA A 141 -5.40 12.14 -23.73
CA ALA A 141 -4.55 12.65 -24.79
C ALA A 141 -4.98 12.16 -26.18
N GLN A 142 -5.61 10.98 -26.27
CA GLN A 142 -6.20 10.45 -27.50
C GLN A 142 -7.61 11.00 -27.76
N ASP A 143 -8.43 11.08 -26.72
CA ASP A 143 -9.81 11.57 -26.80
C ASP A 143 -10.16 12.47 -25.59
N PRO A 144 -10.11 13.80 -25.76
CA PRO A 144 -10.46 14.74 -24.70
C PRO A 144 -11.90 14.65 -24.21
N SER A 145 -12.81 13.99 -24.95
CA SER A 145 -14.22 13.86 -24.58
C SER A 145 -14.46 12.87 -23.43
N ILE A 146 -13.47 12.01 -23.11
CA ILE A 146 -13.55 11.04 -22.00
C ILE A 146 -13.79 11.72 -20.65
N ILE A 147 -13.25 12.92 -20.45
CA ILE A 147 -13.54 13.74 -19.27
C ILE A 147 -14.64 14.74 -19.66
N PRO A 148 -15.88 14.59 -19.17
CA PRO A 148 -16.98 15.49 -19.54
C PRO A 148 -16.81 16.90 -18.93
N GLY A 149 -17.51 17.90 -19.46
CA GLY A 149 -17.56 19.28 -18.93
C GLY A 149 -16.55 20.25 -19.55
N ALA A 150 -16.45 21.47 -19.02
CA ALA A 150 -15.46 22.47 -19.47
C ALA A 150 -14.18 22.46 -18.60
N SER A 151 -14.28 22.07 -17.33
CA SER A 151 -13.13 21.87 -16.45
C SER A 151 -12.43 20.55 -16.77
N LYS A 152 -11.10 20.55 -16.74
CA LYS A 152 -10.21 19.42 -17.07
C LYS A 152 -9.00 19.38 -16.14
N GLY A 153 -9.22 19.70 -14.87
CA GLY A 153 -8.18 19.72 -13.85
C GLY A 153 -7.99 18.38 -13.17
N ASN A 154 -7.04 18.32 -12.24
CA ASN A 154 -6.81 17.17 -11.34
C ASN A 154 -8.11 16.59 -10.76
N ASP A 155 -9.02 17.44 -10.29
CA ASP A 155 -10.24 17.00 -9.62
C ASP A 155 -11.22 16.31 -10.58
N ASP A 156 -11.27 16.72 -11.85
CA ASP A 156 -12.12 16.09 -12.87
C ASP A 156 -11.63 14.67 -13.22
N PHE A 157 -10.32 14.49 -13.34
CA PHE A 157 -9.70 13.18 -13.56
C PHE A 157 -9.88 12.26 -12.34
N ARG A 158 -9.68 12.79 -11.12
CA ARG A 158 -9.96 12.06 -9.88
C ARG A 158 -11.43 11.65 -9.77
N LYS A 159 -12.35 12.54 -10.15
CA LYS A 159 -13.79 12.25 -10.16
C LYS A 159 -14.10 11.12 -11.14
N TYR A 160 -13.52 11.14 -12.34
CA TYR A 160 -13.70 10.05 -13.30
C TYR A 160 -13.26 8.70 -12.72
N LEU A 161 -12.11 8.65 -12.04
CA LEU A 161 -11.64 7.41 -11.39
C LEU A 161 -12.57 6.94 -10.28
N LEU A 162 -13.10 7.84 -9.47
CA LEU A 162 -14.07 7.52 -8.41
C LEU A 162 -15.39 6.99 -8.99
N ASP A 163 -15.90 7.63 -10.04
CA ASP A 163 -17.18 7.25 -10.66
C ASP A 163 -17.10 5.90 -11.40
N ASN A 164 -15.94 5.57 -12.00
CA ASN A 164 -15.80 4.42 -12.89
C ASN A 164 -15.05 3.22 -12.29
N LYS A 165 -14.03 3.45 -11.46
CA LYS A 165 -13.16 2.39 -10.90
C LYS A 165 -13.30 2.26 -9.39
N TYR A 166 -13.09 3.36 -8.64
CA TYR A 166 -13.08 3.38 -7.18
C TYR A 166 -14.44 3.81 -6.61
N LYS A 167 -15.50 3.09 -7.00
CA LYS A 167 -16.90 3.42 -6.68
C LYS A 167 -17.22 3.51 -5.19
N ASN A 168 -16.43 2.81 -4.36
CA ASN A 168 -16.55 2.83 -2.90
C ASN A 168 -15.62 3.87 -2.23
N GLY A 169 -15.06 4.79 -3.01
CA GLY A 169 -14.05 5.74 -2.56
C GLY A 169 -12.63 5.21 -2.67
N TRP A 170 -11.67 6.07 -2.31
CA TRP A 170 -10.26 5.74 -2.34
C TRP A 170 -9.90 4.58 -1.41
N PRO A 171 -9.03 3.64 -1.84
CA PRO A 171 -8.43 2.65 -0.97
C PRO A 171 -7.71 3.29 0.22
N THR A 172 -7.54 2.53 1.31
CA THR A 172 -6.98 3.05 2.56
C THR A 172 -5.75 2.27 2.98
N ILE A 173 -4.77 2.96 3.58
CA ILE A 173 -3.57 2.31 4.12
C ILE A 173 -3.99 1.23 5.14
N PRO A 174 -3.56 -0.03 4.97
CA PRO A 174 -3.91 -1.12 5.87
C PRO A 174 -3.46 -0.87 7.32
N ASP A 175 -4.22 -1.39 8.29
CA ASP A 175 -3.93 -1.20 9.71
C ASP A 175 -2.58 -1.79 10.12
N GLU A 176 -2.18 -2.92 9.54
CA GLU A 176 -0.90 -3.57 9.75
C GLU A 176 0.27 -2.72 9.23
N PHE A 177 0.09 -2.02 8.10
CA PHE A 177 1.07 -1.10 7.57
C PHE A 177 1.21 0.13 8.49
N LYS A 178 0.08 0.68 8.95
CA LYS A 178 0.07 1.78 9.94
C LYS A 178 0.76 1.38 11.24
N ALA A 179 0.51 0.16 11.73
CA ALA A 179 1.11 -0.36 12.94
C ALA A 179 2.63 -0.55 12.80
N LYS A 180 3.10 -1.15 11.68
CA LYS A 180 4.52 -1.36 11.42
C LYS A 180 5.30 -0.05 11.39
N TYR A 181 4.79 0.96 10.68
CA TYR A 181 5.52 2.22 10.43
C TYR A 181 5.14 3.37 11.39
N GLY A 182 4.41 3.07 12.47
CA GLY A 182 4.00 4.07 13.47
C GLY A 182 3.25 5.24 12.85
N LEU A 183 2.25 4.95 12.02
CA LEU A 183 1.36 5.94 11.41
C LEU A 183 0.17 6.26 12.33
N SER A 184 -0.55 7.35 12.02
CA SER A 184 -1.79 7.71 12.73
C SER A 184 -2.80 6.56 12.71
N LYS A 185 -3.67 6.51 13.72
CA LYS A 185 -4.82 5.58 13.72
C LYS A 185 -5.92 6.01 12.74
N ASP A 186 -5.88 7.25 12.29
CA ASP A 186 -6.82 7.79 11.32
C ASP A 186 -6.88 6.92 10.06
N THR A 187 -8.02 6.95 9.38
CA THR A 187 -8.12 6.41 8.03
C THR A 187 -7.27 7.28 7.10
N LEU A 188 -6.30 6.66 6.44
CA LEU A 188 -5.42 7.32 5.47
C LEU A 188 -5.82 6.87 4.07
N TYR A 189 -6.33 7.78 3.25
CA TYR A 189 -6.80 7.51 1.89
C TYR A 189 -5.66 7.60 0.91
N ILE A 190 -5.34 6.48 0.25
CA ILE A 190 -4.36 6.39 -0.83
C ILE A 190 -5.01 7.00 -2.07
N GLN A 191 -4.42 8.04 -2.63
CA GLN A 191 -5.07 8.80 -3.71
C GLN A 191 -4.04 9.48 -4.63
N PRO A 192 -4.41 9.75 -5.90
CA PRO A 192 -3.52 10.39 -6.85
C PRO A 192 -3.65 11.91 -6.82
N TYR A 193 -2.58 12.61 -7.15
CA TYR A 193 -2.63 13.97 -7.67
C TYR A 193 -2.02 13.96 -9.08
N ALA A 194 -2.75 14.55 -10.04
CA ALA A 194 -2.28 14.70 -11.41
C ALA A 194 -1.88 16.15 -11.67
N TYR A 195 -0.59 16.38 -11.90
CA TYR A 195 -0.07 17.67 -12.35
C TYR A 195 -0.25 17.76 -13.86
N ASN A 196 -0.79 18.89 -14.34
CA ASN A 196 -1.03 19.17 -15.76
C ASN A 196 -1.63 18.00 -16.58
N PRO A 197 -2.72 17.35 -16.15
CA PRO A 197 -3.20 16.10 -16.75
C PRO A 197 -3.63 16.21 -18.23
N THR A 198 -3.80 17.43 -18.75
CA THR A 198 -4.17 17.70 -20.13
C THR A 198 -2.98 18.09 -21.01
N LYS A 199 -1.76 18.06 -20.48
CA LYS A 199 -0.55 18.55 -21.14
C LYS A 199 0.46 17.42 -21.30
N SER A 200 1.47 17.64 -22.14
CA SER A 200 2.52 16.65 -22.40
C SER A 200 3.46 16.44 -21.21
N ASP A 201 3.56 17.41 -20.29
CA ASP A 201 4.34 17.35 -19.05
C ASP A 201 3.54 16.76 -17.87
N ALA A 202 2.45 16.04 -18.16
CA ALA A 202 1.60 15.44 -17.14
C ALA A 202 2.37 14.45 -16.26
N THR A 203 2.30 14.64 -14.94
CA THR A 203 2.87 13.72 -13.96
C THR A 203 1.84 13.31 -12.92
N VAL A 204 2.07 12.15 -12.30
CA VAL A 204 1.19 11.57 -11.30
C VAL A 204 2.01 11.30 -10.05
N VAL A 205 1.46 11.67 -8.90
CA VAL A 205 1.99 11.27 -7.60
C VAL A 205 0.88 10.65 -6.77
N VAL A 206 1.17 9.54 -6.12
CA VAL A 206 0.25 8.94 -5.16
C VAL A 206 0.69 9.30 -3.76
N PHE A 207 -0.27 9.66 -2.91
CA PHE A 207 -0.01 10.05 -1.54
C PHE A 207 -1.14 9.56 -0.64
N ALA A 208 -0.96 9.67 0.67
CA ALA A 208 -2.00 9.36 1.63
C ALA A 208 -2.09 10.36 2.78
N ASN A 209 -3.31 10.85 3.04
CA ASN A 209 -3.64 11.67 4.19
C ASN A 209 -5.06 11.31 4.69
N ASN A 210 -5.54 12.01 5.73
CA ASN A 210 -6.84 11.73 6.34
C ASN A 210 -8.04 12.42 5.64
N LYS A 211 -7.85 12.89 4.40
CA LYS A 211 -8.88 13.55 3.58
C LYS A 211 -9.09 12.77 2.29
N THR A 212 -10.30 12.81 1.75
CA THR A 212 -10.66 12.14 0.49
C THR A 212 -10.42 13.00 -0.75
N GLY A 213 -10.14 14.30 -0.57
CA GLY A 213 -9.86 15.28 -1.61
C GLY A 213 -9.77 16.70 -1.03
N GLY A 214 -9.40 17.67 -1.87
CA GLY A 214 -9.34 19.10 -1.48
C GLY A 214 -8.24 19.47 -0.49
N ASN A 215 -7.40 18.53 -0.09
CA ASN A 215 -6.20 18.79 0.72
C ASN A 215 -5.00 18.05 0.13
N TRP A 216 -4.06 18.84 -0.39
CA TRP A 216 -2.87 18.36 -1.10
C TRP A 216 -1.61 18.35 -0.24
N TYR A 217 -1.73 18.67 1.05
CA TYR A 217 -0.63 18.50 2.00
C TYR A 217 -0.63 17.07 2.56
N THR A 218 0.56 16.47 2.60
CA THR A 218 0.73 15.08 3.02
C THR A 218 2.07 14.83 3.69
N SER A 219 2.08 13.92 4.65
CA SER A 219 3.28 13.38 5.31
C SER A 219 3.61 11.97 4.85
N LEU A 220 2.90 11.46 3.84
CA LEU A 220 3.08 10.11 3.31
C LEU A 220 2.91 10.15 1.79
N VAL A 221 4.01 9.91 1.06
CA VAL A 221 4.09 9.98 -0.41
C VAL A 221 4.60 8.65 -0.93
N TYR A 222 4.00 8.12 -1.97
CA TYR A 222 4.46 6.91 -2.63
C TYR A 222 5.39 7.28 -3.78
N ASP A 223 6.65 6.85 -3.71
CA ASP A 223 7.58 6.93 -4.81
C ASP A 223 7.37 5.73 -5.73
N TYR A 224 6.77 5.97 -6.89
CA TYR A 224 6.47 4.94 -7.88
C TYR A 224 7.74 4.35 -8.51
N ASP A 225 8.78 5.17 -8.66
CA ASP A 225 10.01 4.79 -9.32
C ASP A 225 10.84 3.86 -8.45
N GLU A 226 10.80 4.05 -7.13
CA GLU A 226 11.45 3.20 -6.14
C GLU A 226 10.54 2.10 -5.56
N GLY A 227 9.22 2.15 -5.84
CA GLY A 227 8.26 1.17 -5.35
C GLY A 227 8.11 1.16 -3.83
N ARG A 228 8.23 2.32 -3.17
CA ARG A 228 8.18 2.44 -1.71
C ARG A 228 7.55 3.75 -1.23
N TRP A 229 7.09 3.75 0.01
CA TRP A 229 6.53 4.92 0.66
C TRP A 229 7.61 5.76 1.34
N TYR A 230 7.49 7.08 1.29
CA TYR A 230 8.25 8.04 2.06
C TYR A 230 7.36 8.69 3.12
N LYS A 231 7.90 8.82 4.33
CA LYS A 231 7.22 9.44 5.47
C LYS A 231 8.00 10.66 5.93
N GLY A 232 7.29 11.74 6.23
CA GLY A 232 7.88 12.96 6.77
C GLY A 232 7.16 13.51 7.99
N LYS A 233 7.91 14.12 8.92
CA LYS A 233 7.31 14.80 10.09
C LYS A 233 6.47 16.02 9.68
N ASN A 234 7.02 16.86 8.81
CA ASN A 234 6.36 18.04 8.28
C ASN A 234 5.83 17.74 6.88
N GLY A 235 4.51 17.88 6.70
CA GLY A 235 3.88 17.60 5.42
C GLY A 235 4.32 18.54 4.30
N ILE A 236 4.28 18.04 3.07
CA ILE A 236 4.58 18.81 1.85
C ILE A 236 3.33 18.88 0.97
N SER A 237 3.23 19.92 0.14
CA SER A 237 2.19 19.99 -0.89
C SER A 237 2.60 19.15 -2.09
N VAL A 238 1.71 18.28 -2.57
CA VAL A 238 1.87 17.61 -3.87
C VAL A 238 1.29 18.41 -5.04
N ALA A 239 0.58 19.51 -4.76
CA ALA A 239 -0.12 20.28 -5.78
C ALA A 239 0.72 21.38 -6.43
N GLY A 240 0.42 21.65 -7.71
CA GLY A 240 0.93 22.80 -8.46
C GLY A 240 2.35 22.67 -8.99
N ARG A 241 2.95 21.47 -8.92
CA ARG A 241 4.30 21.18 -9.42
C ARG A 241 4.42 19.73 -9.88
N SER A 242 5.44 19.45 -10.68
CA SER A 242 5.72 18.12 -11.20
C SER A 242 6.13 17.13 -10.09
N TRP A 243 5.87 15.83 -10.35
CA TRP A 243 6.40 14.72 -9.57
C TRP A 243 7.92 14.76 -9.47
N ASP A 244 8.62 14.89 -10.59
CA ASP A 244 10.07 14.64 -10.73
C ASP A 244 10.84 15.71 -11.51
N VAL A 245 10.16 16.67 -12.15
CA VAL A 245 10.83 17.76 -12.89
C VAL A 245 11.06 18.95 -11.98
N ASP A 246 12.33 19.21 -11.65
CA ASP A 246 12.77 20.43 -10.96
C ASP A 246 12.78 21.64 -11.90
N THR A 247 12.48 22.81 -11.36
CA THR A 247 12.75 24.12 -11.99
C THR A 247 13.77 24.90 -11.16
N ASP A 248 14.24 26.03 -11.67
CA ASP A 248 15.19 26.90 -10.95
C ASP A 248 14.66 27.39 -9.60
N SER A 249 13.33 27.54 -9.46
CA SER A 249 12.68 28.12 -8.28
C SER A 249 11.78 27.16 -7.52
N VAL A 250 11.34 26.05 -8.13
CA VAL A 250 10.44 25.07 -7.52
C VAL A 250 11.01 23.68 -7.68
N LYS A 251 11.30 23.03 -6.54
CA LYS A 251 11.70 21.62 -6.48
C LYS A 251 10.50 20.72 -6.67
N SER A 252 10.70 19.62 -7.40
CA SER A 252 9.70 18.58 -7.61
C SER A 252 9.32 17.89 -6.29
N VAL A 253 8.20 17.17 -6.29
CA VAL A 253 7.77 16.40 -5.11
C VAL A 253 8.83 15.35 -4.75
N LYS A 254 9.35 14.64 -5.75
CA LYS A 254 10.38 13.61 -5.59
C LYS A 254 11.67 14.19 -5.01
N THR A 255 12.16 15.31 -5.53
CA THR A 255 13.34 15.97 -4.96
C THR A 255 13.12 16.34 -3.50
N GLU A 256 11.94 16.86 -3.15
CA GLU A 256 11.65 17.27 -1.77
C GLU A 256 11.58 16.08 -0.80
N ILE A 257 10.92 14.96 -1.15
CA ILE A 257 10.85 13.80 -0.24
C ILE A 257 12.21 13.14 0.01
N HIS A 258 13.17 13.30 -0.89
CA HIS A 258 14.53 12.76 -0.76
C HIS A 258 15.50 13.68 -0.01
N SER A 259 15.22 14.99 0.04
CA SER A 259 16.15 16.00 0.56
C SER A 259 15.64 16.74 1.80
N LYS A 260 14.33 16.76 2.04
CA LYS A 260 13.73 17.52 3.14
C LYS A 260 14.06 16.87 4.48
N GLU A 261 14.48 17.70 5.44
CA GLU A 261 14.76 17.25 6.80
C GLU A 261 13.53 16.56 7.43
N GLY A 262 13.78 15.41 8.06
CA GLY A 262 12.75 14.62 8.73
C GLY A 262 11.87 13.82 7.77
N TRP A 263 12.25 13.71 6.49
CA TRP A 263 11.70 12.74 5.54
C TRP A 263 12.64 11.54 5.37
N GLY A 264 12.05 10.37 5.11
CA GLY A 264 12.80 9.16 4.82
C GLY A 264 11.92 8.01 4.30
N PRO A 265 12.55 6.99 3.70
CA PRO A 265 11.84 5.85 3.15
C PRO A 265 11.28 4.93 4.25
N LEU A 266 10.16 4.29 3.95
CA LEU A 266 9.58 3.19 4.72
C LEU A 266 9.96 1.86 4.03
N ASN A 267 10.73 1.02 4.73
CA ASN A 267 11.16 -0.31 4.30
C ASN A 267 10.59 -1.38 5.24
#